data_AF-K6UY54-F1
#
_entry.id   AF-K6UY54-F1
#
_cell.length_a   1.000
_cell.length_b   1.000
_cell.length_c   1.000
_cell.angle_alpha   90.00
_cell.angle_beta   90.00
_cell.angle_gamma   90.00
#
_symmetry.space_group_name_H-M   'P 1'
#
loop_
_entity.id
_entity.type
_entity.pdbx_description
1 polymer ?
#
loop_
_entity_poly.entity_id
_entity_poly.type
_entity_poly.pdbx_seq_one_letter_code
_entity_poly.pdbx_strand_id
1 'polypeptide(L)'
;MPRPGPRPGPRPGPPARPADITPVPAPVPHGDPHQYGRIDDDGVVWLKTADGERQIGSWQAGSVDEGLNHFARKFDDLATEVEILEERLAARSGDPHKAQTAARHLLDGLPDAAVIGDVAKLQERLTIIVGSADEVADSMKAEREHTRAAAIARKEELASEAEQIGADSTQWKV
;
A
#
# COMPACT_ATOMS: atom_id res chain seq x y z
N MET A 1 22.85 -65.24 20.34
CA MET A 1 22.44 -63.84 20.08
C MET A 1 21.84 -63.76 18.67
N PRO A 2 20.61 -63.28 18.47
CA PRO A 2 20.09 -63.08 17.12
C PRO A 2 20.55 -61.72 16.57
N ARG A 3 20.87 -61.67 15.26
CA ARG A 3 21.34 -60.46 14.55
C ARG A 3 20.15 -59.57 14.13
N PRO A 4 20.30 -58.24 14.10
CA PRO A 4 19.23 -57.34 13.64
C PRO A 4 19.07 -57.41 12.11
N GLY A 5 17.82 -57.51 11.64
CA GLY A 5 17.48 -57.45 10.21
C GLY A 5 17.57 -56.04 9.61
N PRO A 6 17.60 -55.92 8.27
CA PRO A 6 17.81 -54.66 7.57
C PRO A 6 16.59 -53.72 7.67
N ARG A 7 16.86 -52.41 7.72
CA ARG A 7 15.84 -51.35 7.86
C ARG A 7 15.13 -51.08 6.52
N PRO A 8 13.80 -50.84 6.51
CA PRO A 8 13.07 -50.46 5.30
C PRO A 8 13.52 -49.10 4.76
N GLY A 9 13.65 -48.99 3.42
CA GLY A 9 13.99 -47.73 2.74
C GLY A 9 12.83 -46.71 2.74
N PRO A 10 13.12 -45.44 2.39
CA PRO A 10 12.14 -44.35 2.42
C PRO A 10 11.05 -44.54 1.36
N ARG A 11 9.80 -44.31 1.76
CA ARG A 11 8.63 -44.37 0.87
C ARG A 11 8.56 -43.10 -0.03
N PRO A 12 8.12 -43.22 -1.29
CA PRO A 12 7.85 -42.07 -2.15
C PRO A 12 6.78 -41.16 -1.54
N GLY A 13 7.03 -39.86 -1.52
CA GLY A 13 6.06 -38.85 -1.10
C GLY A 13 4.96 -38.62 -2.15
N PRO A 14 3.81 -38.05 -1.74
CA PRO A 14 2.71 -37.75 -2.65
C PRO A 14 3.08 -36.66 -3.68
N PRO A 15 2.48 -36.68 -4.89
CA PRO A 15 2.75 -35.67 -5.91
C PRO A 15 2.24 -34.29 -5.46
N ALA A 16 2.99 -33.24 -5.81
CA ALA A 16 2.62 -31.85 -5.56
C ALA A 16 1.31 -31.50 -6.29
N ARG A 17 0.38 -30.84 -5.58
CA ARG A 17 -0.82 -30.27 -6.20
C ARG A 17 -0.44 -29.09 -7.10
N PRO A 18 -1.11 -28.91 -8.25
CA PRO A 18 -0.97 -27.70 -9.04
C PRO A 18 -1.38 -26.49 -8.19
N ALA A 19 -0.58 -25.43 -8.23
CA ALA A 19 -0.87 -24.18 -7.54
C ALA A 19 -2.15 -23.55 -8.12
N ASP A 20 -3.07 -23.15 -7.25
CA ASP A 20 -4.22 -22.35 -7.63
C ASP A 20 -3.71 -21.01 -8.19
N ILE A 21 -3.94 -20.78 -9.48
CA ILE A 21 -3.74 -19.48 -10.13
C ILE A 21 -4.74 -18.50 -9.51
N THR A 22 -4.24 -17.58 -8.69
CA THR A 22 -5.04 -16.46 -8.19
C THR A 22 -5.52 -15.63 -9.39
N PRO A 23 -6.83 -15.37 -9.52
CA PRO A 23 -7.34 -14.52 -10.59
C PRO A 23 -6.76 -13.10 -10.44
N VAL A 24 -6.17 -12.58 -11.51
CA VAL A 24 -5.75 -11.18 -11.58
C VAL A 24 -7.01 -10.32 -11.41
N PRO A 25 -7.04 -9.36 -10.47
CA PRO A 25 -8.20 -8.48 -10.31
C PRO A 25 -8.48 -7.78 -11.64
N ALA A 26 -9.76 -7.72 -12.02
CA ALA A 26 -10.17 -6.95 -13.19
C ALA A 26 -9.82 -5.47 -12.96
N PRO A 27 -9.20 -4.78 -13.93
CA PRO A 27 -8.87 -3.36 -13.76
C PRO A 27 -10.16 -2.57 -13.51
N VAL A 28 -10.12 -1.69 -12.50
CA VAL A 28 -11.14 -0.66 -12.34
C VAL A 28 -11.13 0.20 -13.61
N PRO A 29 -12.29 0.54 -14.18
CA PRO A 29 -12.28 1.23 -15.45
C PRO A 29 -11.72 2.64 -15.28
N HIS A 30 -10.60 2.96 -15.95
CA HIS A 30 -10.39 4.33 -16.40
C HIS A 30 -11.66 4.78 -17.13
N GLY A 31 -12.10 6.01 -16.88
CA GLY A 31 -13.20 6.60 -17.63
C GLY A 31 -12.88 6.66 -19.14
N ASP A 32 -13.67 7.38 -19.92
CA ASP A 32 -13.39 7.51 -21.34
C ASP A 32 -12.00 8.15 -21.60
N PRO A 33 -11.02 7.42 -22.16
CA PRO A 33 -9.66 7.93 -22.35
C PRO A 33 -9.59 9.05 -23.38
N HIS A 34 -10.60 9.18 -24.26
CA HIS A 34 -10.69 10.26 -25.25
C HIS A 34 -10.87 11.64 -24.59
N GLN A 35 -11.36 11.68 -23.36
CA GLN A 35 -11.47 12.91 -22.56
C GLN A 35 -10.09 13.49 -22.22
N TYR A 36 -9.13 12.60 -21.93
CA TYR A 36 -7.81 12.98 -21.42
C TYR A 36 -6.70 12.86 -22.46
N GLY A 37 -6.95 12.29 -23.63
CA GLY A 37 -5.91 12.14 -24.64
C GLY A 37 -6.42 11.94 -26.06
N ARG A 38 -5.46 11.90 -26.99
CA ARG A 38 -5.67 11.57 -28.40
C ARG A 38 -4.40 10.98 -28.98
N ILE A 39 -4.55 10.25 -30.09
CA ILE A 39 -3.44 9.83 -30.94
C ILE A 39 -3.69 10.46 -32.30
N ASP A 40 -2.68 11.13 -32.87
CA ASP A 40 -2.80 11.72 -34.22
C ASP A 40 -2.51 10.72 -35.34
N ASP A 41 -2.64 11.18 -36.59
CA ASP A 41 -2.47 10.36 -37.79
C ASP A 41 -1.05 9.82 -37.96
N ASP A 42 -0.05 10.50 -37.37
CA ASP A 42 1.34 10.05 -37.34
C ASP A 42 1.58 9.02 -36.22
N GLY A 43 0.55 8.73 -35.41
CA GLY A 43 0.59 7.85 -34.26
C GLY A 43 1.30 8.45 -33.05
N VAL A 44 1.42 9.77 -32.96
CA VAL A 44 1.93 10.46 -31.77
C VAL A 44 0.82 10.55 -30.73
N VAL A 45 1.16 10.24 -29.48
CA VAL A 45 0.22 10.17 -28.37
C VAL A 45 0.31 11.46 -27.55
N TRP A 46 -0.84 12.10 -27.36
CA TRP A 46 -0.98 13.38 -26.68
C TRP A 46 -1.88 13.25 -25.46
N LEU A 47 -1.40 13.74 -24.32
CA LEU A 47 -2.19 13.96 -23.11
C LEU A 47 -2.76 15.38 -23.13
N LYS A 48 -4.06 15.51 -22.83
CA LYS A 48 -4.74 16.79 -22.64
C LYS A 48 -4.70 17.15 -21.15
N THR A 49 -4.17 18.32 -20.83
CA THR A 49 -4.18 18.91 -19.49
C THR A 49 -4.82 20.29 -19.53
N ALA A 50 -5.05 20.90 -18.37
CA ALA A 50 -5.58 22.27 -18.29
C ALA A 50 -4.63 23.30 -18.95
N ASP A 51 -3.33 23.00 -19.00
CA ASP A 51 -2.29 23.88 -19.55
C ASP A 51 -2.07 23.68 -21.06
N GLY A 52 -2.75 22.70 -21.68
CA GLY A 52 -2.63 22.39 -23.10
C GLY A 52 -2.42 20.91 -23.38
N GLU A 53 -1.81 20.60 -24.52
CA GLU A 53 -1.49 19.22 -24.89
C GLU A 53 0.01 18.92 -24.72
N ARG A 54 0.30 17.76 -24.14
CA ARG A 54 1.66 17.24 -23.93
C ARG A 54 1.87 15.97 -24.73
N GLN A 55 2.94 15.91 -25.53
CA GLN A 55 3.36 14.67 -26.17
C GLN A 55 3.89 13.70 -25.10
N ILE A 56 3.37 12.48 -25.07
CA ILE A 56 3.74 11.46 -24.08
C ILE A 56 4.29 10.17 -24.69
N GLY A 57 4.26 10.03 -26.01
CA GLY A 57 4.81 8.86 -26.70
C GLY A 57 4.32 8.70 -28.13
N SER A 58 4.41 7.48 -28.64
CA SER A 58 3.92 7.08 -29.95
C SER A 58 3.31 5.68 -29.92
N TRP A 59 2.31 5.43 -30.76
CA TRP A 59 1.61 4.17 -30.91
C TRP A 59 1.57 3.75 -32.38
N GLN A 60 2.09 2.57 -32.70
CA GLN A 60 2.16 2.02 -34.06
C GLN A 60 1.71 0.55 -34.11
N ALA A 61 1.22 0.02 -32.99
CA ALA A 61 1.02 -1.42 -32.78
C ALA A 61 -0.43 -1.88 -32.97
N GLY A 62 -1.33 -1.00 -33.40
CA GLY A 62 -2.75 -1.32 -33.55
C GLY A 62 -3.60 -0.08 -33.81
N SER A 63 -4.90 -0.19 -33.53
CA SER A 63 -5.85 0.91 -33.65
C SER A 63 -5.60 2.03 -32.62
N VAL A 64 -6.15 3.22 -32.88
CA VAL A 64 -6.10 4.36 -31.94
C VAL A 64 -6.76 4.02 -30.61
N ASP A 65 -7.93 3.37 -30.63
CA ASP A 65 -8.66 2.99 -29.41
C ASP A 65 -7.86 2.01 -28.55
N GLU A 66 -7.16 1.04 -29.17
CA GLU A 66 -6.26 0.13 -28.45
C GLU A 66 -5.08 0.88 -27.82
N GLY A 67 -4.52 1.86 -28.54
CA GLY A 67 -3.45 2.71 -28.01
C GLY A 67 -3.92 3.52 -26.81
N LEU A 68 -5.06 4.21 -26.91
CA LEU A 68 -5.63 4.99 -25.81
C LEU A 68 -5.90 4.13 -24.57
N ASN A 69 -6.51 2.96 -24.75
CA ASN A 69 -6.76 2.00 -23.68
C ASN A 69 -5.46 1.47 -23.06
N HIS A 70 -4.38 1.31 -23.86
CA HIS A 70 -3.07 0.91 -23.34
C HIS A 70 -2.47 1.97 -22.40
N PHE A 71 -2.49 3.24 -22.80
CA PHE A 71 -1.99 4.32 -21.96
C PHE A 71 -2.88 4.62 -20.75
N ALA A 72 -4.18 4.35 -20.86
CA ALA A 72 -5.11 4.51 -19.76
C ALA A 72 -5.02 3.38 -18.72
N ARG A 73 -4.70 2.15 -19.13
CA ARG A 73 -4.33 1.08 -18.18
C ARG A 73 -3.12 1.45 -17.33
N LYS A 74 -2.11 2.10 -17.92
CA LYS A 74 -0.96 2.59 -17.15
C LYS A 74 -1.34 3.69 -16.16
N PHE A 75 -2.35 4.51 -16.50
CA PHE A 75 -2.91 5.46 -15.56
C PHE A 75 -3.59 4.74 -14.39
N ASP A 76 -4.35 3.67 -14.65
CA ASP A 76 -5.00 2.86 -13.60
C ASP A 76 -3.98 2.24 -12.65
N ASP A 77 -2.85 1.73 -13.18
CA ASP A 77 -1.76 1.20 -12.36
C ASP A 77 -1.22 2.28 -11.40
N LEU A 78 -0.95 3.48 -11.93
CA LEU A 78 -0.50 4.60 -11.12
C LEU A 78 -1.55 5.05 -10.10
N ALA A 79 -2.82 5.11 -10.50
CA ALA A 79 -3.93 5.47 -9.62
C ALA A 79 -4.10 4.46 -8.47
N THR A 80 -3.88 3.18 -8.75
CA THR A 80 -3.90 2.09 -7.76
C THR A 80 -2.74 2.25 -6.78
N GLU A 81 -1.54 2.58 -7.24
CA GLU A 81 -0.41 2.85 -6.34
C GLU A 81 -0.70 4.02 -5.40
N VAL A 82 -1.33 5.10 -5.90
CA VAL A 82 -1.75 6.23 -5.07
C VAL A 82 -2.80 5.80 -4.04
N GLU A 83 -3.80 5.01 -4.44
CA GLU A 83 -4.83 4.49 -3.54
C GLU A 83 -4.23 3.65 -2.39
N ILE A 84 -3.26 2.78 -2.69
CA ILE A 84 -2.56 1.98 -1.67
C ILE A 84 -1.84 2.89 -0.64
N LEU A 85 -1.28 4.02 -1.08
CA LEU A 85 -0.63 4.98 -0.18
C LEU A 85 -1.63 5.70 0.70
N GLU A 86 -2.78 6.10 0.15
CA GLU A 86 -3.88 6.72 0.90
C GLU A 86 -4.45 5.75 1.95
N GLU A 87 -4.74 4.52 1.55
CA GLU A 87 -5.23 3.47 2.45
C GLU A 87 -4.25 3.21 3.59
N ARG A 88 -2.94 3.13 3.28
CA ARG A 88 -1.91 2.92 4.30
C ARG A 88 -1.91 4.04 5.34
N LEU A 89 -2.02 5.29 4.88
CA LEU A 89 -2.02 6.47 5.73
C LEU A 89 -3.31 6.55 6.56
N ALA A 90 -4.47 6.30 5.93
CA ALA A 90 -5.78 6.29 6.59
C ALA A 90 -5.88 5.18 7.65
N ALA A 91 -5.40 3.97 7.33
CA ALA A 91 -5.33 2.84 8.26
C ALA A 91 -4.25 3.03 9.33
N ARG A 92 -3.41 4.08 9.23
CA ARG A 92 -2.26 4.34 10.10
C ARG A 92 -1.35 3.12 10.25
N SER A 93 -1.18 2.39 9.15
CA SER A 93 -0.40 1.16 9.11
C SER A 93 1.03 1.45 8.65
N GLY A 94 2.01 0.96 9.40
CA GLY A 94 3.42 1.20 9.09
C GLY A 94 3.90 2.61 9.42
N ASP A 95 4.86 3.09 8.63
CA ASP A 95 5.56 4.36 8.84
C ASP A 95 5.02 5.44 7.87
N PRO A 96 4.36 6.50 8.38
CA PRO A 96 3.82 7.59 7.55
C PRO A 96 4.86 8.27 6.66
N HIS A 97 6.11 8.41 7.12
CA HIS A 97 7.17 9.04 6.31
C HIS A 97 7.58 8.18 5.12
N LYS A 98 7.42 6.85 5.20
CA LYS A 98 7.63 5.98 4.03
C LYS A 98 6.54 6.18 2.99
N ALA A 99 5.28 6.33 3.41
CA ALA A 99 4.19 6.66 2.50
C ALA A 99 4.41 8.04 1.85
N GLN A 100 4.84 9.02 2.65
CA GLN A 100 5.21 10.36 2.19
C GLN A 100 6.32 10.33 1.13
N THR A 101 7.40 9.57 1.38
CA THR A 101 8.54 9.45 0.45
C THR A 101 8.12 8.81 -0.86
N ALA A 102 7.31 7.75 -0.81
CA ALA A 102 6.76 7.11 -2.00
C ALA A 102 5.84 8.06 -2.78
N ALA A 103 4.96 8.79 -2.10
CA ALA A 103 4.09 9.77 -2.73
C ALA A 103 4.89 10.91 -3.39
N ARG A 104 5.96 11.39 -2.74
CA ARG A 104 6.87 12.38 -3.33
C ARG A 104 7.52 11.86 -4.61
N HIS A 105 8.01 10.62 -4.59
CA HIS A 105 8.62 10.01 -5.78
C HIS A 105 7.63 9.91 -6.95
N LEU A 106 6.38 9.50 -6.69
CA LEU A 106 5.34 9.46 -7.72
C LEU A 106 5.00 10.86 -8.24
N LEU A 107 4.93 11.85 -7.34
CA LEU A 107 4.65 13.24 -7.70
C LEU A 107 5.74 13.82 -8.60
N ASP A 108 7.01 13.55 -8.28
CA ASP A 108 8.16 14.04 -9.05
C ASP A 108 8.24 13.37 -10.45
N GLY A 109 7.75 12.14 -10.60
CA GLY A 109 7.71 11.44 -11.89
C GLY A 109 6.49 11.74 -12.76
N LEU A 110 5.45 12.35 -12.20
CA LEU A 110 4.17 12.63 -12.87
C LEU A 110 4.29 13.54 -14.13
N PRO A 111 5.18 14.57 -14.16
CA PRO A 111 5.40 15.39 -15.34
C PRO A 111 5.89 14.62 -16.57
N ASP A 112 6.59 13.50 -16.37
CA ASP A 112 7.16 12.68 -17.44
C ASP A 112 6.36 11.37 -17.67
N ALA A 113 5.27 11.18 -16.93
CA ALA A 113 4.47 9.96 -17.00
C ALA A 113 3.78 9.82 -18.36
N ALA A 114 4.06 8.69 -19.03
CA ALA A 114 3.44 8.29 -20.28
C ALA A 114 2.13 7.53 -20.03
N VAL A 115 1.09 8.28 -19.64
CA VAL A 115 -0.24 7.77 -19.27
C VAL A 115 -1.35 8.68 -19.81
N ILE A 116 -2.57 8.16 -19.98
CA ILE A 116 -3.76 8.94 -20.34
C ILE A 116 -4.81 8.80 -19.24
N GLY A 117 -5.15 9.92 -18.60
CA GLY A 117 -6.16 9.97 -17.53
C GLY A 117 -6.13 11.31 -16.80
N ASP A 118 -6.85 11.41 -15.69
CA ASP A 118 -6.91 12.62 -14.86
C ASP A 118 -5.63 12.78 -14.02
N VAL A 119 -4.55 13.20 -14.68
CA VAL A 119 -3.23 13.39 -14.06
C VAL A 119 -3.26 14.53 -13.03
N ALA A 120 -4.09 15.56 -13.25
CA ALA A 120 -4.25 16.67 -12.30
C ALA A 120 -4.80 16.17 -10.96
N LYS A 121 -5.83 15.31 -10.99
CA LYS A 121 -6.38 14.70 -9.78
C LYS A 121 -5.39 13.79 -9.06
N LEU A 122 -4.55 13.05 -9.78
CA LEU A 122 -3.47 12.28 -9.15
C LEU A 122 -2.45 13.20 -8.46
N GLN A 123 -2.10 14.31 -9.11
CA GLN A 123 -1.20 15.31 -8.53
C GLN A 123 -1.75 15.89 -7.21
N GLU A 124 -3.04 16.22 -7.18
CA GLU A 124 -3.72 16.73 -5.98
C GLU A 124 -3.70 15.69 -4.84
N ARG A 125 -4.10 14.45 -5.12
CA ARG A 125 -4.09 13.34 -4.15
C ARG A 125 -2.69 13.11 -3.57
N LEU A 126 -1.68 13.03 -4.43
CA LEU A 126 -0.28 12.87 -4.03
C LEU A 126 0.21 14.04 -3.16
N THR A 127 -0.17 15.28 -3.50
CA THR A 127 0.17 16.47 -2.72
C THR A 127 -0.45 16.42 -1.32
N ILE A 128 -1.69 15.94 -1.19
CA ILE A 128 -2.37 15.74 0.10
C ILE A 128 -1.64 14.71 0.96
N ILE A 129 -1.24 13.57 0.38
CA ILE A 129 -0.48 12.53 1.11
C ILE A 129 0.83 13.10 1.62
N VAL A 130 1.55 13.84 0.77
CA VAL A 130 2.83 14.45 1.13
C VAL A 130 2.68 15.46 2.26
N GLY A 131 1.60 16.26 2.26
CA GLY A 131 1.33 17.28 3.27
C GLY A 131 0.77 16.76 4.60
N SER A 132 0.09 15.61 4.62
CA SER A 132 -0.59 15.09 5.82
C SER A 132 0.25 14.07 6.62
N ALA A 133 1.34 13.56 6.05
CA ALA A 133 2.12 12.51 6.68
C ALA A 133 2.73 12.90 8.04
N ASP A 134 3.19 14.15 8.18
CA ASP A 134 3.79 14.64 9.43
C ASP A 134 2.76 14.69 10.56
N GLU A 135 1.55 15.20 10.27
CA GLU A 135 0.43 15.23 11.23
C GLU A 135 0.02 13.82 11.68
N VAL A 136 0.00 12.87 10.73
CA VAL A 136 -0.29 11.47 11.04
C VAL A 136 0.80 10.87 11.92
N ALA A 137 2.08 11.12 11.61
CA ALA A 137 3.22 10.64 12.40
C ALA A 137 3.18 11.15 13.84
N ASP A 138 2.91 12.44 14.02
CA ASP A 138 2.80 13.09 15.33
C ASP A 138 1.62 12.51 16.14
N SER A 139 0.46 12.35 15.51
CA SER A 139 -0.71 11.75 16.18
C SER A 139 -0.44 10.31 16.62
N MET A 140 0.24 9.51 15.80
CA MET A 140 0.61 8.14 16.13
C MET A 140 1.63 8.09 17.27
N LYS A 141 2.55 9.06 17.35
CA LYS A 141 3.53 9.16 18.44
C LYS A 141 2.84 9.50 19.76
N ALA A 142 1.97 10.52 19.76
CA ALA A 142 1.21 10.92 20.93
C ALA A 142 0.36 9.77 21.49
N GLU A 143 -0.33 9.00 20.63
CA GLU A 143 -1.14 7.86 21.05
C GLU A 143 -0.29 6.74 21.68
N ARG A 144 0.88 6.45 21.10
CA ARG A 144 1.81 5.47 21.68
C ARG A 144 2.31 5.90 23.06
N GLU A 145 2.63 7.18 23.21
CA GLU A 145 3.06 7.75 24.49
C GLU A 145 1.93 7.69 25.53
N HIS A 146 0.70 8.04 25.13
CA HIS A 146 -0.48 7.94 25.97
C HIS A 146 -0.77 6.51 26.42
N THR A 147 -0.79 5.56 25.48
CA THR A 147 -0.99 4.13 25.76
C THR A 147 0.09 3.59 26.70
N ARG A 148 1.35 3.99 26.50
CA ARG A 148 2.45 3.60 27.38
C ARG A 148 2.27 4.17 28.79
N ALA A 149 1.92 5.44 28.92
CA ALA A 149 1.67 6.07 30.21
C ALA A 149 0.50 5.37 30.94
N ALA A 150 -0.60 5.10 30.25
CA ALA A 150 -1.75 4.40 30.82
C ALA A 150 -1.41 2.95 31.26
N ALA A 151 -0.55 2.26 30.51
CA ALA A 151 -0.09 0.92 30.87
C ALA A 151 0.84 0.93 32.09
N ILE A 152 1.67 1.97 32.26
CA ILE A 152 2.51 2.15 33.44
C ILE A 152 1.64 2.45 34.66
N ALA A 153 0.72 3.41 34.57
CA ALA A 153 -0.17 3.79 35.66
C ALA A 153 -0.99 2.60 36.17
N ARG A 154 -1.57 1.77 35.28
CA ARG A 154 -2.29 0.55 35.67
C ARG A 154 -1.40 -0.47 36.37
N LYS A 155 -0.13 -0.58 36.01
CA LYS A 155 0.81 -1.49 36.68
C LYS A 155 1.17 -0.99 38.07
N GLU A 156 1.34 0.32 38.23
CA GLU A 156 1.63 0.95 39.52
C GLU A 156 0.46 0.84 40.49
N GLU A 157 -0.78 1.02 40.01
CA GLU A 157 -2.00 0.81 40.80
C GLU A 157 -2.08 -0.63 41.32
N LEU A 158 -1.90 -1.62 40.43
CA LEU A 158 -1.89 -3.04 40.83
C LEU A 158 -0.76 -3.38 41.81
N ALA A 159 0.41 -2.75 41.67
CA ALA A 159 1.52 -2.96 42.59
C ALA A 159 1.22 -2.36 43.97
N SER A 160 0.67 -1.15 44.02
CA SER A 160 0.27 -0.49 45.27
C SER A 160 -0.82 -1.28 46.00
N GLU A 161 -1.81 -1.81 45.29
CA GLU A 161 -2.84 -2.67 45.87
C GLU A 161 -2.24 -3.96 46.46
N ALA A 162 -1.28 -4.57 45.75
CA ALA A 162 -0.60 -5.78 46.22
C ALA A 162 0.26 -5.51 47.46
N GLU A 163 0.98 -4.38 47.51
CA GLU A 163 1.75 -3.95 48.68
C GLU A 163 0.84 -3.73 49.88
N GLN A 164 -0.32 -3.11 49.68
CA GLN A 164 -1.30 -2.88 50.74
C GLN A 164 -1.88 -4.19 51.27
N ILE A 165 -2.28 -5.11 50.39
CA ILE A 165 -2.73 -6.45 50.80
C ILE A 165 -1.63 -7.20 51.57
N GLY A 166 -0.37 -7.08 51.13
CA GLY A 166 0.78 -7.70 51.81
C GLY A 166 1.04 -7.11 53.20
N ALA A 167 0.91 -5.79 53.35
CA ALA A 167 1.06 -5.10 54.63
C ALA A 167 -0.08 -5.43 55.60
N ASP A 168 -1.32 -5.54 55.09
CA ASP A 168 -2.51 -5.80 55.90
C ASP A 168 -2.71 -7.29 56.24
N SER A 169 -2.04 -8.20 55.51
CA SER A 169 -2.14 -9.65 55.72
C SER A 169 -1.30 -10.16 56.90
N THR A 170 -1.82 -9.99 58.12
CA THR A 170 -1.31 -10.64 59.36
C THR A 170 -1.87 -12.05 59.61
N GLN A 171 -2.61 -12.62 58.65
CA GLN A 171 -3.40 -13.86 58.81
C GLN A 171 -2.63 -15.18 58.80
N TRP A 172 -1.31 -15.19 58.56
CA TRP A 172 -0.51 -16.44 58.55
C TRP A 172 0.07 -16.81 59.93
N LYS A 173 -0.17 -16.00 60.96
CA LYS A 173 0.49 -16.14 62.27
C LYS A 173 -0.33 -16.89 63.33
N VAL A 174 -1.25 -17.77 62.93
CA VAL A 174 -2.06 -18.61 63.83
C VAL A 174 -1.61 -20.07 63.74
#